data_AF-A0A328EGY3-F1
#
_entry.id   AF-A0A328EGY3-F1
#
_cell.length_a   1.000
_cell.length_b   1.000
_cell.length_c   1.000
_cell.angle_alpha   90.00
_cell.angle_beta   90.00
_cell.angle_gamma   90.00
#
_symmetry.space_group_name_H-M   'P 1'
#
loop_
_entity.id
_entity.type
_entity.pdbx_description
1 polymer ?
#
loop_
_entity_poly.entity_id
_entity_poly.type
_entity_poly.pdbx_seq_one_letter_code
_entity_poly.pdbx_strand_id
1 'polypeptide(L)'
;MKNTEKISPSEKILEKLKEEKILEKIAYSDFVKICLEFVEYFIFPFSNRELSSYVSYSRDFLRGKIDENKIYKYQNEAFKDYLNLSDPLEKSIQDVVCLCLNYKFLTSYYSEWTVEPKNPIGFKSITHYTLDSAPAFLHYIEDIDGKLCEDFYEYLKVYIKNK
;
A
#
# COMPACT_ATOMS: atom_id res chain seq x y z
N MET A 1 -10.50 -9.96 -35.15
CA MET A 1 -10.62 -8.69 -34.41
C MET A 1 -9.82 -8.86 -33.14
N LYS A 2 -8.74 -8.08 -32.94
CA LYS A 2 -8.05 -8.07 -31.63
C LYS A 2 -8.99 -7.37 -30.66
N ASN A 3 -9.42 -8.05 -29.60
CA ASN A 3 -10.03 -7.38 -28.46
C ASN A 3 -8.99 -6.38 -27.95
N THR A 4 -9.22 -5.09 -28.16
CA THR A 4 -8.51 -4.07 -27.41
C THR A 4 -9.05 -4.15 -25.99
N GLU A 5 -8.42 -4.97 -25.16
CA GLU A 5 -8.67 -4.98 -23.72
C GLU A 5 -8.49 -3.55 -23.21
N LYS A 6 -9.52 -3.05 -22.52
CA LYS A 6 -9.51 -1.71 -21.94
C LYS A 6 -8.55 -1.77 -20.75
N ILE A 7 -7.33 -1.27 -20.95
CA ILE A 7 -6.30 -1.18 -19.90
C ILE A 7 -6.89 -0.47 -18.68
N SER A 8 -6.76 -1.08 -17.50
CA SER A 8 -7.30 -0.54 -16.25
C SER A 8 -6.56 0.74 -15.82
N PRO A 9 -7.18 1.62 -15.02
CA PRO A 9 -6.48 2.71 -14.33
C PRO A 9 -5.18 2.29 -13.65
N SER A 10 -5.17 1.22 -12.86
CA SER A 10 -3.96 0.74 -12.18
C SER A 10 -2.86 0.33 -13.16
N GLU A 11 -3.20 -0.40 -14.22
CA GLU A 11 -2.24 -0.80 -15.26
C GLU A 11 -1.62 0.40 -15.97
N LYS A 12 -2.45 1.39 -16.36
CA LYS A 12 -1.97 2.63 -16.99
C LYS A 12 -1.01 3.40 -16.10
N ILE A 13 -1.34 3.53 -14.80
CA ILE A 13 -0.47 4.23 -13.86
C ILE A 13 0.81 3.44 -13.62
N LEU A 14 0.73 2.11 -13.53
CA LEU A 14 1.90 1.26 -13.38
C LEU A 14 2.86 1.39 -14.58
N GLU A 15 2.35 1.48 -15.80
CA GLU A 15 3.15 1.77 -17.00
C GLU A 15 3.86 3.12 -16.89
N LYS A 16 3.14 4.20 -16.55
CA LYS A 16 3.75 5.54 -16.33
C LYS A 16 4.86 5.50 -15.27
N LEU A 17 4.61 4.84 -14.14
CA LEU A 17 5.58 4.71 -13.04
C LEU A 17 6.87 4.00 -13.49
N LYS A 18 6.75 2.97 -14.34
CA LYS A 18 7.86 2.24 -14.94
C LYS A 18 8.62 3.08 -15.97
N GLU A 19 7.90 3.72 -16.90
CA GLU A 19 8.49 4.56 -17.94
C GLU A 19 9.31 5.72 -17.35
N GLU A 20 8.77 6.37 -16.32
CA GLU A 20 9.42 7.50 -15.64
C GLU A 20 10.41 7.08 -14.55
N LYS A 21 10.52 5.77 -14.29
CA LYS A 21 11.36 5.20 -13.22
C LYS A 21 11.12 5.88 -11.87
N ILE A 22 9.86 6.25 -11.59
CA ILE A 22 9.48 6.97 -10.35
C ILE A 22 9.84 6.14 -9.13
N LEU A 23 9.53 4.86 -9.22
CA LEU A 23 9.74 3.86 -8.18
C LEU A 23 11.23 3.64 -7.87
N GLU A 24 12.12 3.78 -8.86
CA GLU A 24 13.58 3.68 -8.68
C GLU A 24 14.18 4.92 -7.98
N LYS A 25 13.43 6.03 -7.89
CA LYS A 25 13.89 7.30 -7.29
C LYS A 25 13.60 7.40 -5.80
N ILE A 26 12.90 6.44 -5.21
CA ILE A 26 12.52 6.43 -3.80
C ILE A 26 12.93 5.13 -3.13
N ALA A 27 13.30 5.21 -1.84
CA ALA A 27 13.49 4.02 -1.03
C ALA A 27 12.13 3.36 -0.78
N TYR A 28 12.10 2.03 -0.67
CA TYR A 28 10.86 1.30 -0.38
C TYR A 28 10.20 1.78 0.92
N SER A 29 11.00 2.03 1.97
CA SER A 29 10.49 2.55 3.23
C SER A 29 9.82 3.92 3.10
N ASP A 30 10.23 4.75 2.13
CA ASP A 30 9.55 6.01 1.83
C ASP A 30 8.28 5.76 1.01
N PHE A 31 8.28 4.82 0.06
CA PHE A 31 7.09 4.40 -0.66
C PHE A 31 5.98 3.93 0.29
N VAL A 32 6.31 3.08 1.27
CA VAL A 32 5.33 2.62 2.27
C VAL A 32 4.75 3.78 3.07
N LYS A 33 5.59 4.73 3.53
CA LYS A 33 5.12 5.93 4.25
C LYS A 33 4.18 6.76 3.38
N ILE A 34 4.54 6.96 2.11
CA ILE A 34 3.72 7.68 1.13
C ILE A 34 2.36 7.00 0.94
N CYS A 35 2.33 5.67 0.81
CA CYS A 35 1.07 4.92 0.75
C CYS A 35 0.23 5.11 2.01
N LEU A 36 0.84 5.02 3.20
CA LEU A 36 0.14 5.20 4.48
C LEU A 36 -0.44 6.63 4.62
N GLU A 37 0.32 7.65 4.23
CA GLU A 37 -0.14 9.05 4.20
C GLU A 37 -1.26 9.24 3.18
N PHE A 38 -1.10 8.69 1.97
CA PHE A 38 -2.12 8.78 0.93
C PHE A 38 -3.43 8.14 1.38
N VAL A 39 -3.37 6.97 2.03
CA VAL A 39 -4.56 6.29 2.57
C VAL A 39 -5.27 7.16 3.61
N GLU A 40 -4.53 7.75 4.55
CA GLU A 40 -5.12 8.59 5.59
C GLU A 40 -5.78 9.85 5.01
N TYR A 41 -5.17 10.50 4.02
CA TYR A 41 -5.65 11.78 3.48
C TYR A 41 -6.66 11.65 2.34
N PHE A 42 -6.57 10.61 1.52
CA PHE A 42 -7.36 10.48 0.29
C PHE A 42 -8.33 9.31 0.31
N ILE A 43 -8.08 8.25 1.11
CA ILE A 43 -8.95 7.07 1.14
C ILE A 43 -9.92 7.12 2.33
N PHE A 44 -9.45 7.42 3.52
CA PHE A 44 -10.31 7.46 4.72
C PHE A 44 -11.49 8.43 4.63
N PRO A 45 -11.41 9.58 3.93
CA PRO A 45 -12.58 10.45 3.73
C PRO A 45 -13.77 9.81 2.99
N PHE A 46 -13.59 8.65 2.34
CA PHE A 46 -14.69 7.88 1.73
C PHE A 46 -15.47 7.02 2.73
N SER A 47 -14.96 6.85 3.96
CA SER A 47 -15.58 6.01 4.99
C SER A 47 -16.25 6.85 6.07
N ASN A 48 -17.31 6.31 6.68
CA ASN A 48 -17.91 6.87 7.90
C ASN A 48 -17.39 6.20 9.18
N ARG A 49 -16.40 5.31 9.08
CA ARG A 49 -15.80 4.59 10.21
C ARG A 49 -14.54 5.28 10.71
N GLU A 50 -14.19 5.00 11.96
CA GLU A 50 -12.93 5.46 12.53
C GLU A 50 -11.78 4.51 12.16
N LEU A 51 -10.95 4.91 11.20
CA LEU A 51 -9.89 4.07 10.62
C LEU A 51 -8.47 4.50 10.99
N SER A 52 -8.32 5.67 11.63
CA SER A 52 -7.02 6.31 11.94
C SER A 52 -6.06 5.41 12.73
N SER A 53 -6.61 4.55 13.59
CA SER A 53 -5.85 3.62 14.40
C SER A 53 -5.05 2.62 13.56
N TYR A 54 -5.59 2.17 12.42
CA TYR A 54 -4.95 1.15 11.59
C TYR A 54 -3.64 1.64 10.96
N VAL A 55 -3.66 2.84 10.37
CA VAL A 55 -2.43 3.46 9.84
C VAL A 55 -1.44 3.78 10.96
N SER A 56 -1.95 4.17 12.14
CA SER A 56 -1.10 4.42 13.31
C SER A 56 -0.34 3.16 13.76
N TYR A 57 -0.97 1.98 13.72
CA TYR A 57 -0.29 0.71 14.01
C TYR A 57 0.85 0.44 13.03
N SER A 58 0.63 0.63 11.73
CA SER A 58 1.68 0.47 10.71
C SER A 58 2.84 1.45 10.94
N ARG A 59 2.55 2.71 11.28
CA ARG A 59 3.59 3.71 11.61
C ARG A 59 4.38 3.33 12.86
N ASP A 60 3.72 2.83 13.89
CA ASP A 60 4.39 2.39 15.11
C ASP A 60 5.26 1.14 14.87
N PHE A 61 4.85 0.24 13.97
CA PHE A 61 5.66 -0.88 13.52
C PHE A 61 6.91 -0.41 12.76
N LEU A 62 6.76 0.49 11.79
CA LEU A 62 7.88 1.07 11.03
C LEU A 62 8.87 1.85 11.91
N ARG A 63 8.43 2.32 13.08
CA ARG A 63 9.26 2.99 14.10
C ARG A 63 9.84 2.02 15.15
N GLY A 64 9.59 0.72 15.04
CA GLY A 64 10.04 -0.30 15.99
C GLY A 64 9.39 -0.24 17.37
N LYS A 65 8.25 0.46 17.51
CA LYS A 65 7.52 0.55 18.80
C LYS A 65 6.64 -0.68 19.05
N ILE A 66 6.22 -1.36 17.99
CA ILE A 66 5.51 -2.62 18.06
C ILE A 66 6.23 -3.66 17.20
N ASP A 67 6.10 -4.93 17.57
CA ASP A 67 6.75 -6.04 16.89
C ASP A 67 5.81 -6.68 15.85
N GLU A 68 6.35 -7.70 15.17
CA GLU A 68 5.64 -8.49 14.18
C GLU A 68 4.40 -9.21 14.78
N ASN A 69 4.48 -9.69 16.03
CA ASN A 69 3.33 -10.34 16.66
C ASN A 69 2.15 -9.37 16.83
N LYS A 70 2.43 -8.12 17.21
CA LYS A 70 1.43 -7.07 17.31
C LYS A 70 0.86 -6.72 15.93
N ILE A 71 1.68 -6.60 14.87
CA ILE A 71 1.14 -6.29 13.55
C ILE A 71 0.22 -7.40 13.04
N TYR A 72 0.58 -8.68 13.24
CA TYR A 72 -0.30 -9.80 12.88
C TYR A 72 -1.61 -9.80 13.67
N LYS A 73 -1.58 -9.42 14.95
CA LYS A 73 -2.80 -9.26 15.73
C LYS A 73 -3.72 -8.21 15.11
N TYR A 74 -3.21 -7.03 14.80
CA TYR A 74 -4.00 -5.95 14.19
C TYR A 74 -4.51 -6.30 12.79
N GLN A 75 -3.71 -7.01 11.99
CA GLN A 75 -4.15 -7.51 10.69
C GLN A 75 -5.33 -8.48 10.82
N ASN A 76 -5.29 -9.37 11.82
CA ASN A 76 -6.41 -10.29 12.08
C ASN A 76 -7.66 -9.57 12.57
N GLU A 77 -7.52 -8.50 13.36
CA GLU A 77 -8.64 -7.65 13.78
C GLU A 77 -9.27 -6.94 12.57
N ALA A 78 -8.45 -6.33 11.71
CA ALA A 78 -8.91 -5.70 10.47
C ALA A 78 -9.61 -6.69 9.52
N PHE A 79 -9.14 -7.94 9.44
CA PHE A 79 -9.80 -8.97 8.65
C PHE A 79 -11.14 -9.41 9.24
N LYS A 80 -11.27 -9.47 10.57
CA LYS A 80 -12.58 -9.75 11.20
C LYS A 80 -13.57 -8.63 10.92
N ASP A 81 -13.13 -7.37 10.98
CA ASP A 81 -13.96 -6.23 10.61
C ASP A 81 -14.45 -6.35 9.16
N TYR A 82 -13.57 -6.71 8.23
CA TYR A 82 -13.94 -6.96 6.83
C TYR A 82 -15.10 -7.93 6.67
N LEU A 83 -15.07 -9.06 7.39
CA LEU A 83 -16.12 -10.09 7.33
C LEU A 83 -17.48 -9.59 7.82
N ASN A 84 -17.50 -8.55 8.66
CA ASN A 84 -18.73 -7.97 9.22
C ASN A 84 -19.30 -6.82 8.39
N LEU A 85 -18.58 -6.36 7.35
CA LEU A 85 -19.06 -5.29 6.48
C LEU A 85 -20.04 -5.85 5.43
N SER A 86 -21.10 -5.10 5.16
CA SER A 86 -22.04 -5.38 4.06
C SER A 86 -21.93 -4.40 2.91
N ASP A 87 -21.46 -3.18 3.18
CA ASP A 87 -21.30 -2.13 2.18
C ASP A 87 -20.06 -2.41 1.30
N PRO A 88 -20.19 -2.44 -0.05
CA PRO A 88 -19.08 -2.73 -0.94
C PRO A 88 -17.94 -1.70 -0.88
N LEU A 89 -18.26 -0.40 -0.74
CA LEU A 89 -17.24 0.65 -0.66
C LEU A 89 -16.43 0.50 0.63
N GLU A 90 -17.10 0.25 1.75
CA GLU A 90 -16.44 0.00 3.03
C GLU A 90 -15.57 -1.27 2.99
N LYS A 91 -15.95 -2.30 2.23
CA LYS A 91 -15.11 -3.47 1.99
C LYS A 91 -13.84 -3.12 1.21
N SER A 92 -13.95 -2.37 0.11
CA SER A 92 -12.77 -1.93 -0.66
C SER A 92 -11.83 -1.07 0.20
N ILE A 93 -12.38 -0.17 1.03
CA ILE A 93 -11.57 0.61 1.99
C ILE A 93 -10.90 -0.31 3.02
N GLN A 94 -11.62 -1.32 3.51
CA GLN A 94 -11.07 -2.29 4.46
C GLN A 94 -9.98 -3.18 3.85
N ASP A 95 -10.07 -3.49 2.56
CA ASP A 95 -9.01 -4.22 1.84
C ASP A 95 -7.71 -3.39 1.77
N VAL A 96 -7.81 -2.08 1.51
CA VAL A 96 -6.66 -1.15 1.61
C VAL A 96 -6.08 -1.12 3.02
N VAL A 97 -6.92 -1.10 4.05
CA VAL A 97 -6.48 -1.18 5.46
C VAL A 97 -5.73 -2.49 5.74
N CYS A 98 -6.26 -3.62 5.27
CA CYS A 98 -5.61 -4.93 5.41
C CYS A 98 -4.25 -4.98 4.71
N LEU A 99 -4.11 -4.36 3.54
CA LEU A 99 -2.83 -4.20 2.87
C LEU A 99 -1.86 -3.35 3.71
N CYS A 100 -2.31 -2.23 4.26
CA CYS A 100 -1.48 -1.33 5.06
C CYS A 100 -0.95 -1.98 6.35
N LEU A 101 -1.64 -3.00 6.88
CA LEU A 101 -1.20 -3.79 8.04
C LEU A 101 -0.41 -5.04 7.64
N ASN A 102 -0.29 -5.34 6.35
CA ASN A 102 0.37 -6.54 5.89
C ASN A 102 1.87 -6.44 6.13
N TYR A 103 2.41 -7.37 6.93
CA TYR A 103 3.84 -7.39 7.27
C TYR A 103 4.77 -7.34 6.03
N LYS A 104 4.41 -8.03 4.94
CA LYS A 104 5.22 -8.07 3.72
C LYS A 104 5.23 -6.72 3.00
N PHE A 105 4.08 -6.04 2.97
CA PHE A 105 3.96 -4.68 2.44
C PHE A 105 4.75 -3.68 3.29
N LEU A 106 4.87 -3.91 4.61
CA LEU A 106 5.60 -3.01 5.49
C LEU A 106 7.13 -3.19 5.47
N THR A 107 7.63 -4.38 5.12
CA THR A 107 9.05 -4.74 5.31
C THR A 107 9.85 -5.00 4.03
N SER A 108 9.31 -4.70 2.84
CA SER A 108 9.97 -4.90 1.53
C SER A 108 10.35 -6.33 1.19
N TYR A 109 9.97 -7.30 2.03
CA TYR A 109 10.54 -8.66 2.08
C TYR A 109 10.43 -9.45 0.78
N TYR A 110 9.68 -8.94 -0.20
CA TYR A 110 9.44 -9.51 -1.52
C TYR A 110 9.33 -8.48 -2.66
N SER A 111 9.73 -7.22 -2.45
CA SER A 111 9.70 -6.23 -3.53
C SER A 111 10.87 -6.46 -4.49
N GLU A 112 10.65 -6.39 -5.80
CA GLU A 112 11.73 -6.42 -6.80
C GLU A 112 12.62 -5.15 -6.74
N TRP A 113 12.27 -4.15 -5.93
CA TRP A 113 13.11 -2.97 -5.70
C TRP A 113 14.34 -3.34 -4.87
N THR A 114 15.47 -3.41 -5.55
CA THR A 114 16.75 -3.84 -4.98
C THR A 114 17.55 -2.70 -4.33
N VAL A 115 16.89 -1.62 -3.88
CA VAL A 115 17.59 -0.46 -3.28
C VAL A 115 17.15 -0.25 -1.84
N GLU A 116 17.60 -1.12 -0.94
CA GLU A 116 17.76 -0.74 0.46
C GLU A 116 19.26 -0.54 0.78
N PRO A 117 19.68 0.61 1.35
CA PRO A 117 20.88 0.61 2.17
C PRO A 117 20.61 -0.28 3.39
N LYS A 118 21.56 -1.18 3.70
CA LYS A 118 21.47 -2.18 4.77
C LYS A 118 20.66 -1.68 5.99
N ASN A 119 19.46 -2.23 6.16
CA ASN A 119 18.67 -2.02 7.37
C ASN A 119 19.43 -2.61 8.59
N PRO A 120 19.42 -1.99 9.78
CA PRO A 120 20.27 -2.38 10.92
C PRO A 120 19.84 -3.67 11.63
N ILE A 121 18.75 -4.31 11.19
CA ILE A 121 18.09 -5.36 11.97
C ILE A 121 18.07 -6.63 11.14
N GLY A 122 18.97 -7.55 11.47
CA GLY A 122 19.14 -8.82 10.77
C GLY A 122 17.95 -9.76 11.00
N PHE A 123 17.16 -10.01 9.96
CA PHE A 123 16.11 -11.03 9.95
C PHE A 123 16.30 -12.03 8.80
N LYS A 124 15.97 -13.29 9.07
CA LYS A 124 16.18 -14.47 8.21
C LYS A 124 14.98 -14.75 7.31
N SER A 125 15.23 -14.83 5.99
CA SER A 125 14.28 -15.16 4.92
C SER A 125 13.52 -16.49 5.09
N ILE A 126 12.21 -16.48 4.85
CA ILE A 126 11.40 -17.64 4.45
C ILE A 126 10.65 -17.17 3.20
N THR A 127 10.59 -17.98 2.14
CA THR A 127 9.89 -17.70 0.87
C THR A 127 8.40 -18.07 0.95
N HIS A 128 7.51 -17.37 0.22
CA HIS A 128 6.33 -17.84 -0.57
C HIS A 128 5.39 -16.65 -0.92
N TYR A 129 5.00 -16.54 -2.21
CA TYR A 129 4.19 -15.51 -2.91
C TYR A 129 4.69 -14.06 -2.86
N THR A 130 5.13 -13.55 -4.03
CA THR A 130 5.61 -12.18 -4.31
C THR A 130 4.43 -11.23 -4.46
N LEU A 131 4.13 -10.46 -3.42
CA LEU A 131 3.25 -9.30 -3.55
C LEU A 131 4.10 -8.14 -4.12
N ASP A 132 3.95 -7.85 -5.42
CA ASP A 132 4.51 -6.60 -5.95
C ASP A 132 3.69 -5.43 -5.36
N SER A 133 4.35 -4.64 -4.51
CA SER A 133 3.66 -3.72 -3.60
C SER A 133 3.01 -2.55 -4.32
N ALA A 134 3.60 -2.07 -5.42
CA ALA A 134 3.04 -0.97 -6.20
C ALA A 134 1.81 -1.40 -7.01
N PRO A 135 1.83 -2.49 -7.80
CA PRO A 135 0.63 -3.02 -8.45
C PRO A 135 -0.49 -3.36 -7.46
N ALA A 136 -0.15 -4.01 -6.33
CA ALA A 136 -1.14 -4.34 -5.32
C ALA A 136 -1.82 -3.09 -4.77
N PHE A 137 -1.04 -2.09 -4.35
CA PHE A 137 -1.59 -0.84 -3.82
C PHE A 137 -2.49 -0.12 -4.84
N LEU A 138 -2.03 -0.01 -6.10
CA LEU A 138 -2.81 0.61 -7.17
C LEU A 138 -4.13 -0.11 -7.44
N HIS A 139 -4.12 -1.45 -7.42
CA HIS A 139 -5.32 -2.25 -7.61
C HIS A 139 -6.34 -2.03 -6.50
N TYR A 140 -5.92 -2.05 -5.23
CA TYR A 140 -6.84 -1.85 -4.10
C TYR A 140 -7.46 -0.44 -4.06
N ILE A 141 -6.71 0.61 -4.43
CA ILE A 141 -7.30 1.96 -4.49
C ILE A 141 -8.18 2.15 -5.73
N GLU A 142 -7.94 1.41 -6.82
CA GLU A 142 -8.81 1.40 -8.00
C GLU A 142 -10.22 0.87 -7.67
N ASP A 143 -10.28 -0.17 -6.84
CA ASP A 143 -11.54 -0.78 -6.38
C ASP A 143 -12.42 0.16 -5.53
N ILE A 144 -11.86 1.28 -5.09
CA ILE A 144 -12.57 2.36 -4.38
C ILE A 144 -13.04 3.41 -5.41
N ASP A 145 -12.09 3.97 -6.16
CA ASP A 145 -12.33 4.90 -7.25
C ASP A 145 -11.11 4.92 -8.19
N GLY A 146 -11.31 4.63 -9.48
CA GLY A 146 -10.23 4.64 -10.47
C GLY A 146 -9.50 5.98 -10.61
N LYS A 147 -10.07 7.10 -10.17
CA LYS A 147 -9.38 8.41 -10.10
C LYS A 147 -8.23 8.40 -9.09
N LEU A 148 -8.32 7.59 -8.04
CA LEU A 148 -7.30 7.51 -6.98
C LEU A 148 -5.95 7.04 -7.50
N CYS A 149 -5.90 6.24 -8.57
CA CYS A 149 -4.64 5.85 -9.19
C CYS A 149 -3.89 7.07 -9.77
N GLU A 150 -4.59 7.98 -10.44
CA GLU A 150 -3.98 9.20 -10.99
C GLU A 150 -3.63 10.18 -9.86
N ASP A 151 -4.51 10.32 -8.86
CA ASP A 151 -4.24 11.15 -7.68
C ASP A 151 -2.98 10.66 -6.92
N PHE A 152 -2.80 9.34 -6.79
CA PHE A 152 -1.61 8.76 -6.17
C PHE A 152 -0.34 9.00 -6.98
N TYR A 153 -0.41 8.89 -8.31
CA TYR A 153 0.70 9.18 -9.21
C TYR A 153 1.14 10.66 -9.12
N GLU A 154 0.19 11.60 -9.12
CA GLU A 154 0.52 13.02 -8.93
C GLU A 154 1.06 13.30 -7.52
N TYR A 155 0.52 12.64 -6.50
CA TYR A 155 1.03 12.73 -5.13
C TYR A 155 2.50 12.27 -5.04
N LEU A 156 2.85 11.13 -5.64
CA LEU A 156 4.22 10.64 -5.73
C LEU A 156 5.16 11.64 -6.43
N LYS A 157 4.72 12.26 -7.53
CA LYS A 157 5.52 13.26 -8.25
C LYS A 157 5.80 14.50 -7.42
N VAL A 158 4.82 15.00 -6.68
CA VAL A 158 5.00 16.14 -5.77
C VAL A 158 5.98 15.76 -4.66
N TYR A 159 5.83 14.57 -4.06
CA TYR A 159 6.73 14.09 -3.02
C TYR A 159 8.19 14.04 -3.50
N ILE A 160 8.44 13.48 -4.68
CA ILE A 160 9.79 13.36 -5.25
C ILE A 160 10.40 14.73 -5.57
N LYS A 161 9.61 15.70 -6.06
CA LYS A 161 10.10 17.05 -6.36
C LYS A 161 10.51 17.83 -5.11
N ASN A 162 9.91 17.53 -3.97
CA ASN A 162 10.13 18.24 -2.71
C ASN A 162 11.18 17.57 -1.80
N LYS A 163 11.81 16.48 -2.26
CA LYS A 163 12.88 15.76 -1.56
C LYS A 163 14.26 16.25 -2.04
#